data_AF-A0A972XUH9-F1
#
_entry.id   AF-A0A972XUH9-F1
#
_cell.length_a   1.000
_cell.length_b   1.000
_cell.length_c   1.000
_cell.angle_alpha   90.00
_cell.angle_beta   90.00
_cell.angle_gamma   90.00
#
_symmetry.space_group_name_H-M   'P 1'
#
loop_
_entity.id
_entity.type
_entity.pdbx_description
1 polymer ?
#
loop_
_entity_poly.entity_id
_entity_poly.type
_entity_poly.pdbx_seq_one_letter_code
_entity_poly.pdbx_strand_id
1 'polypeptide(L)' 'LQGKTVVSFCTGGIRCEKAAILMRETGLSDVFQLDGGILTYFEQVGQAHYQGGCFVFDDRRVVDAALTPRPELVASNTT' A
#
# COMPACT_ATOMS: atom_id res chain seq x y z
N LEU A 1 -6.43 18.81 3.32
CA LEU A 1 -6.17 18.19 2.01
C LEU A 1 -6.90 18.91 0.85
N GLN A 2 -7.73 19.93 1.12
CA GLN A 2 -8.46 20.66 0.08
C GLN A 2 -7.51 21.24 -0.98
N GLY A 3 -7.85 21.06 -2.26
CA GLY A 3 -7.03 21.52 -3.40
C GLY A 3 -5.70 20.78 -3.58
N LYS A 4 -5.52 19.61 -2.94
CA LYS A 4 -4.36 18.73 -3.13
C LYS A 4 -4.79 17.45 -3.84
N THR A 5 -3.92 16.96 -4.71
CA THR A 5 -3.98 15.59 -5.20
C THR A 5 -3.62 14.62 -4.08
N VAL A 6 -4.52 13.69 -3.78
CA VAL A 6 -4.34 12.65 -2.77
C VAL A 6 -4.21 11.32 -3.49
N VAL A 7 -3.09 10.64 -3.30
CA VAL A 7 -2.90 9.26 -3.78
C VAL A 7 -2.83 8.35 -2.57
N SER A 8 -3.68 7.34 -2.52
CA SER A 8 -3.74 6.37 -1.41
C SER A 8 -3.30 4.98 -1.86
N PHE A 9 -2.73 4.22 -0.94
CA PHE A 9 -2.35 2.83 -1.17
C PHE A 9 -2.52 2.01 0.11
N CYS A 10 -2.75 0.71 -0.05
CA CYS A 10 -2.75 -0.27 1.02
C CYS A 10 -2.25 -1.61 0.47
N THR A 11 -2.13 -2.64 1.30
CA THR A 11 -1.58 -3.94 0.91
C THR A 11 -2.22 -4.49 -0.38
N GLY A 12 -3.55 -4.55 -0.46
CA GLY A 12 -4.27 -5.16 -1.59
C GLY A 12 -5.45 -4.33 -2.12
N GLY A 13 -5.37 -3.00 -2.07
CA GLY A 13 -6.36 -2.10 -2.69
C GLY A 13 -7.66 -1.85 -1.91
N ILE A 14 -8.28 -2.87 -1.30
CA ILE A 14 -9.67 -2.77 -0.78
C ILE A 14 -9.95 -1.63 0.23
N ARG A 15 -8.96 -1.24 1.05
CA ARG A 15 -9.12 -0.11 1.99
C ARG A 15 -9.16 1.23 1.24
N CYS A 16 -8.39 1.34 0.17
CA CYS A 16 -8.30 2.55 -0.65
C CYS A 16 -9.57 2.76 -1.47
N GLU A 17 -10.21 1.69 -1.96
CA GLU A 17 -11.50 1.78 -2.66
C GLU A 17 -12.58 2.43 -1.78
N LYS A 18 -12.70 1.96 -0.54
CA LYS A 18 -13.63 2.52 0.44
C LYS A 18 -13.23 3.93 0.87
N ALA A 19 -11.95 4.17 1.12
CA ALA A 19 -11.45 5.49 1.51
C ALA A 19 -11.67 6.54 0.41
N ALA A 20 -11.50 6.16 -0.86
CA ALA A 20 -11.69 7.06 -1.99
C ALA A 20 -13.15 7.52 -2.14
N ILE A 21 -14.13 6.69 -1.77
CA ILE A 21 -15.55 7.07 -1.73
C ILE A 21 -15.75 8.12 -0.63
N LEU A 22 -15.32 7.82 0.60
CA LEU A 22 -15.44 8.75 1.74
C LEU A 22 -14.73 10.09 1.49
N MET A 23 -13.55 10.07 0.88
CA MET A 23 -12.82 11.30 0.54
C MET A 23 -13.59 12.15 -0.49
N ARG A 24 -14.19 11.51 -1.50
CA ARG A 24 -15.03 12.22 -2.48
C ARG A 24 -16.29 12.79 -1.83
N GLU A 25 -16.96 12.04 -0.98
CA GLU A 25 -18.15 12.51 -0.23
C GLU A 25 -17.84 13.67 0.70
N THR A 26 -16.62 13.73 1.24
CA THR A 26 -16.14 14.85 2.09
C THR A 26 -15.63 16.05 1.29
N GLY A 27 -15.73 16.03 -0.04
CA GLY A 27 -15.41 17.16 -0.91
C GLY A 27 -13.99 17.18 -1.47
N LEU A 28 -13.24 16.09 -1.40
CA LEU A 28 -11.95 15.95 -2.09
C LEU A 28 -12.17 15.47 -3.53
N SER A 29 -11.81 16.30 -4.51
CA SER A 29 -12.00 16.01 -5.93
C SER A 29 -10.87 15.15 -6.52
N ASP A 30 -9.62 15.43 -6.16
CA ASP A 30 -8.43 14.83 -6.78
C ASP A 30 -7.91 13.64 -5.98
N VAL A 31 -8.70 12.57 -5.93
CA VAL A 31 -8.40 11.36 -5.15
C VAL A 31 -8.11 10.19 -6.07
N PHE A 32 -6.92 9.61 -5.93
CA PHE A 32 -6.44 8.46 -6.68
C PHE A 32 -6.05 7.33 -5.73
N GLN A 33 -6.00 6.12 -6.26
CA GLN A 33 -5.49 4.96 -5.54
C GLN A 33 -4.54 4.15 -6.42
N LEU A 34 -3.62 3.45 -5.76
CA LEU A 34 -2.83 2.40 -6.40
C LEU A 34 -3.72 1.18 -6.66
N ASP A 35 -4.01 0.92 -7.92
CA ASP A 35 -4.86 -0.20 -8.33
C ASP A 35 -4.22 -1.55 -7.93
N GLY A 36 -5.01 -2.44 -7.33
CA GLY A 36 -4.53 -3.69 -6.72
C GLY A 36 -3.62 -3.54 -5.48
N GLY A 37 -3.23 -2.31 -5.10
CA GLY A 37 -2.40 -2.03 -3.93
C GLY A 37 -0.92 -2.41 -4.10
N ILE A 38 -0.21 -2.50 -2.97
CA ILE A 38 1.25 -2.73 -2.94
C ILE A 38 1.61 -4.08 -3.56
N LEU A 39 0.81 -5.14 -3.36
CA LEU A 39 1.13 -6.46 -3.89
C LEU A 39 1.13 -6.47 -5.43
N THR A 40 0.12 -5.85 -6.06
CA THR A 40 0.09 -5.68 -7.52
C THR A 40 1.21 -4.77 -8.03
N TYR A 41 1.57 -3.73 -7.26
CA TYR A 41 2.72 -2.90 -7.59
C TYR A 41 4.03 -3.69 -7.62
N PHE A 42 4.25 -4.59 -6.66
CA PHE A 42 5.41 -5.49 -6.66
C PHE A 42 5.42 -6.41 -7.88
N GLU A 43 4.27 -6.97 -8.28
CA GLU A 43 4.16 -7.83 -9.47
C GLU A 43 4.49 -7.10 -10.77
N GLN A 44 4.07 -5.84 -10.90
CA GLN A 44 4.16 -5.09 -12.16
C GLN A 44 5.42 -4.23 -12.27
N VAL A 45 5.89 -3.69 -11.14
CA VAL A 45 6.94 -2.65 -11.09
C VAL A 45 8.14 -3.08 -10.23
N GLY A 46 7.95 -4.04 -9.32
CA GLY A 46 8.97 -4.43 -8.34
C GLY A 46 9.07 -3.43 -7.18
N GLN A 47 10.29 -3.18 -6.69
CA GLN A 47 10.51 -2.42 -5.44
C GLN A 47 10.81 -0.93 -5.64
N ALA A 48 10.61 -0.37 -6.84
CA ALA A 48 10.93 1.04 -7.08
C ALA A 48 10.20 1.93 -6.07
N HIS A 49 10.91 2.85 -5.43
CA HIS A 49 10.35 3.77 -4.43
C HIS A 49 9.67 3.12 -3.19
N TYR A 50 9.82 1.81 -2.98
CA TYR A 50 9.32 1.10 -1.80
C TYR A 50 10.49 0.67 -0.90
N GLN A 51 10.35 0.88 0.41
CA GLN A 51 11.39 0.55 1.39
C GLN A 51 10.87 -0.45 2.42
N GLY A 52 11.69 -1.44 2.75
CA GLY A 52 11.32 -2.52 3.67
C GLY A 52 10.45 -3.59 3.02
N GLY A 53 9.73 -4.35 3.84
CA GLY A 53 8.79 -5.38 3.39
C GLY A 53 7.33 -4.95 3.59
N CYS A 54 6.43 -5.55 2.80
CA CYS A 54 5.00 -5.30 2.90
C CYS A 54 4.35 -6.25 3.89
N PHE A 55 3.69 -5.70 4.91
CA PHE A 55 2.94 -6.49 5.88
C PHE A 55 1.72 -7.17 5.23
N VAL A 56 1.56 -8.46 5.50
CA VAL A 56 0.43 -9.29 5.07
C VAL A 56 -0.22 -9.95 6.29
N PHE A 57 -1.55 -10.10 6.25
CA PHE A 57 -2.36 -10.54 7.38
C PHE A 57 -2.50 -12.08 7.42
N ASP A 58 -1.38 -12.79 7.36
CA ASP A 58 -1.28 -14.24 7.50
C ASP A 58 0.08 -14.64 8.08
N ASP A 59 0.37 -15.95 8.15
CA ASP A 59 1.57 -16.51 8.75
C ASP A 59 2.89 -16.02 8.13
N ARG A 60 2.86 -15.51 6.90
CA ARG A 60 4.04 -14.93 6.24
C ARG A 60 4.50 -13.66 6.94
N ARG A 61 3.57 -12.93 7.59
CA ARG A 61 3.73 -11.64 8.29
C ARG A 61 4.20 -10.48 7.41
N VAL A 62 5.30 -10.65 6.68
CA VAL A 62 5.90 -9.66 5.78
C VAL A 62 6.38 -10.36 4.51
N VAL A 63 6.18 -9.73 3.35
CA VAL A 63 6.73 -10.16 2.06
C VAL A 63 7.65 -9.08 1.47
N ASP A 64 8.67 -9.49 0.71
CA ASP A 64 9.45 -8.56 -0.12
C ASP A 64 8.79 -8.30 -1.49
N ALA A 65 9.47 -7.53 -2.34
CA ALA A 65 9.00 -7.21 -3.68
C ALA A 65 8.97 -8.40 -4.64
N ALA A 66 9.58 -9.53 -4.28
CA ALA A 66 9.42 -10.80 -4.99
C ALA A 66 8.25 -11.63 -4.42
N LEU A 67 7.40 -11.02 -3.59
CA LEU A 67 6.27 -11.65 -2.90
C LEU A 67 6.65 -12.86 -2.04
N THR A 68 7.93 -12.93 -1.64
CA THR A 68 8.46 -14.03 -0.83
C THR A 68 8.38 -13.64 0.65
N PRO A 69 7.99 -14.55 1.56
CA PRO A 69 7.97 -14.26 2.99
C PRO A 69 9.35 -13.87 3.52
N ARG A 70 9.44 -12.76 4.27
CA ARG A 70 10.67 -12.24 4.89
C ARG A 70 10.43 -11.85 6.35
N PRO A 71 10.24 -12.83 7.26
CA PRO A 71 9.91 -12.56 8.66
C PRO A 71 10.94 -11.71 9.42
N GLU A 72 12.19 -11.71 8.97
CA GLU A 72 13.28 -10.91 9.56
C GLU A 72 13.10 -9.40 9.34
N LEU A 73 12.35 -8.98 8.33
CA LEU A 73 12.06 -7.56 8.06
C LEU A 73 11.05 -6.97 9.06
N VAL A 74 10.43 -7.80 9.91
CA VAL A 74 9.53 -7.33 10.99
C VAL A 74 10.30 -6.57 12.07
N ALA A 75 11.59 -6.86 12.27
CA ALA A 75 12.36 -6.38 13.41
C ALA A 75 13.27 -5.16 13.12
N SER A 76 13.45 -4.77 11.85
CA SER A 76 14.49 -3.81 11.45
C SER A 76 14.17 -2.33 11.69
N ASN A 77 12.97 -1.98 12.16
CA ASN A 77 12.55 -0.59 12.35
C ASN A 77 12.53 -0.14 13.82
N THR A 78 13.25 -0.84 14.71
CA THR A 78 13.36 -0.50 16.15
C THR A 78 14.71 0.13 16.53
N THR A 79 15.40 0.80 15.61
CA THR A 79 16.64 1.55 15.91
C THR A 79 16.49 3.00 15.53
#